data_AF-A0A6M1LVP7-F1
#
_entry.id   AF-A0A6M1LVP7-F1
#
_cell.length_a   1.000
_cell.length_b   1.000
_cell.length_c   1.000
_cell.angle_alpha   90.00
_cell.angle_beta   90.00
_cell.angle_gamma   90.00
#
_symmetry.space_group_name_H-M   'P 1'
#
loop_
_entity.id
_entity.type
_entity.pdbx_description
1 polymer ?
#
loop_
_entity_poly.entity_id
_entity_poly.type
_entity_poly.pdbx_seq_one_letter_code
_entity_poly.pdbx_strand_id
1 'polypeptide(L)'
;MSGARPRKPAATPPAPAAILRISSRNYSSWSLRGFLIARLAGLNFRTITVSADDPSTRAELLNNASSILLPCLEHEGAELWDTIAIAEYLNERFPDSRMMPEDRIARARCRAISGEMHAGFHALRSSLPFNLRATIPNFTVWSAARGDLERIFTLWRDCLAEWGGPWLFGARPSVADAMYAPVVLRARTYNVALDETCEAYARTIEAWPDLREWIDAATQEPEPRITELELDAEF
;
A
#
# COMPACT_ATOMS: atom_id res chain seq x y z
N MET A 1 -3.84 -56.75 34.01
CA MET A 1 -2.95 -55.80 33.31
C MET A 1 -3.84 -54.92 32.42
N SER A 2 -4.17 -53.72 32.86
CA SER A 2 -5.07 -52.79 32.14
C SER A 2 -4.22 -51.88 31.26
N GLY A 3 -4.30 -52.07 29.94
CA GLY A 3 -3.56 -51.28 28.96
C GLY A 3 -4.29 -49.96 28.69
N ALA A 4 -3.77 -48.86 29.22
CA ALA A 4 -4.25 -47.52 28.90
C ALA A 4 -3.93 -47.20 27.43
N ARG A 5 -4.97 -46.86 26.65
CA ARG A 5 -4.80 -46.34 25.28
C ARG A 5 -4.05 -45.00 25.31
N PRO A 6 -3.13 -44.75 24.38
CA PRO A 6 -2.42 -43.48 24.31
C PRO A 6 -3.41 -42.36 23.93
N ARG A 7 -3.39 -41.27 24.71
CA ARG A 7 -4.12 -40.04 24.39
C ARG A 7 -3.54 -39.44 23.12
N LYS A 8 -4.39 -39.21 22.11
CA LYS A 8 -4.06 -38.46 20.90
C LYS A 8 -3.61 -37.05 21.32
N PRO A 9 -2.52 -36.48 20.75
CA PRO A 9 -2.14 -35.11 21.04
C PRO A 9 -3.29 -34.17 20.71
N ALA A 10 -3.60 -33.24 21.60
CA ALA A 10 -4.54 -32.17 21.29
C ALA A 10 -3.99 -31.39 20.09
N ALA A 11 -4.84 -31.13 19.09
CA ALA A 11 -4.45 -30.31 17.96
C ALA A 11 -4.04 -28.93 18.47
N THR A 12 -2.85 -28.47 18.08
CA THR A 12 -2.40 -27.10 18.33
C THR A 12 -3.49 -26.14 17.82
N PRO A 13 -3.98 -25.19 18.63
CA PRO A 13 -4.95 -24.22 18.15
C PRO A 13 -4.37 -23.52 16.90
N PRO A 14 -5.20 -23.22 15.88
CA PRO A 14 -4.72 -22.51 14.71
C PRO A 14 -4.01 -21.23 15.18
N ALA A 15 -2.82 -20.97 14.63
CA ALA A 15 -2.08 -19.75 14.93
C ALA A 15 -3.03 -18.54 14.76
N PRO A 16 -2.98 -17.55 15.66
CA PRO A 16 -3.81 -16.37 15.51
C PRO A 16 -3.58 -15.77 14.12
N ALA A 17 -4.67 -15.45 13.42
CA ALA A 17 -4.59 -14.82 12.10
C ALA A 17 -3.76 -13.54 12.21
N ALA A 18 -2.84 -13.32 11.26
CA ALA A 18 -2.04 -12.10 11.21
C ALA A 18 -2.96 -10.87 11.23
N ILE A 19 -2.50 -9.77 11.82
CA ILE A 19 -3.28 -8.53 11.89
C ILE A 19 -2.53 -7.45 11.14
N LEU A 20 -3.22 -6.77 10.22
CA LEU A 20 -2.76 -5.52 9.63
C LEU A 20 -3.58 -4.38 10.21
N ARG A 21 -2.96 -3.58 11.07
CA ARG A 21 -3.55 -2.35 11.59
C ARG A 21 -3.43 -1.25 10.55
N ILE A 22 -4.51 -0.51 10.33
CA ILE A 22 -4.57 0.59 9.36
C ILE A 22 -5.25 1.81 9.97
N SER A 23 -5.02 2.98 9.41
CA SER A 23 -5.65 4.24 9.84
C SER A 23 -6.97 4.51 9.12
N SER A 24 -7.00 4.36 7.79
CA SER A 24 -8.22 4.49 6.97
C SER A 24 -8.03 3.82 5.62
N ARG A 25 -9.09 3.21 5.09
CA ARG A 25 -9.09 2.72 3.71
C ARG A 25 -9.19 3.84 2.69
N ASN A 26 -9.97 4.88 2.99
CA ASN A 26 -10.18 6.01 2.11
C ASN A 26 -9.01 6.99 2.07
N TYR A 27 -8.37 7.25 3.21
CA TYR A 27 -7.43 8.36 3.38
C TYR A 27 -5.96 7.94 3.48
N SER A 28 -5.65 6.68 3.79
CA SER A 28 -4.26 6.23 3.98
C SER A 28 -3.70 5.49 2.77
N SER A 29 -2.85 6.19 2.02
CA SER A 29 -2.03 5.55 0.98
C SER A 29 -1.01 4.56 1.54
N TRP A 30 -0.56 4.72 2.78
CA TRP A 30 0.37 3.79 3.44
C TRP A 30 -0.32 2.48 3.81
N SER A 31 -1.53 2.57 4.35
CA SER A 31 -2.34 1.41 4.71
C SER A 31 -2.64 0.54 3.48
N LEU A 32 -2.95 1.18 2.34
CA LEU A 32 -3.13 0.46 1.07
C LEU A 32 -1.85 -0.29 0.66
N ARG A 33 -0.67 0.33 0.77
CA ARG A 33 0.61 -0.33 0.45
C ARG A 33 0.82 -1.58 1.30
N GLY A 34 0.68 -1.45 2.63
CA GLY A 34 0.81 -2.58 3.55
C GLY A 34 -0.16 -3.71 3.23
N PHE A 35 -1.40 -3.37 2.88
CA PHE A 35 -2.42 -4.34 2.49
C PHE A 35 -2.04 -5.10 1.22
N LEU A 36 -1.65 -4.40 0.15
CA LEU A 36 -1.25 -5.04 -1.11
C LEU A 36 0.01 -5.89 -0.92
N ILE A 37 0.97 -5.45 -0.11
CA ILE A 37 2.19 -6.20 0.21
C ILE A 37 1.84 -7.50 0.97
N ALA A 38 0.93 -7.45 1.95
CA ALA A 38 0.44 -8.64 2.65
C ALA A 38 -0.30 -9.60 1.72
N ARG A 39 -1.10 -9.08 0.78
CA ARG A 39 -1.81 -9.87 -0.24
C ARG A 39 -0.83 -10.54 -1.22
N LEU A 40 0.18 -9.83 -1.69
CA LEU A 40 1.24 -10.37 -2.55
C LEU A 40 1.93 -11.58 -1.90
N ALA A 41 2.19 -11.52 -0.59
CA ALA A 41 2.81 -12.61 0.15
C ALA A 41 1.92 -13.85 0.29
N GLY A 42 0.63 -13.77 -0.07
CA GLY A 42 -0.36 -14.82 0.18
C GLY A 42 -0.67 -14.98 1.66
N LEU A 43 -0.42 -13.96 2.48
CA LEU A 43 -0.65 -13.99 3.92
C LEU A 43 -2.17 -14.08 4.20
N ASN A 44 -2.55 -14.95 5.13
CA ASN A 44 -3.90 -14.94 5.69
C ASN A 44 -3.94 -13.97 6.88
N PHE A 45 -4.55 -12.79 6.67
CA PHE A 45 -4.60 -11.74 7.68
C PHE A 45 -5.97 -11.09 7.78
N ARG A 46 -6.18 -10.37 8.89
CA ARG A 46 -7.32 -9.49 9.11
C ARG A 46 -6.87 -8.05 9.17
N THR A 47 -7.65 -7.16 8.57
CA THR A 47 -7.42 -5.73 8.66
C THR A 47 -8.22 -5.11 9.82
N ILE A 48 -7.55 -4.37 10.69
CA ILE A 48 -8.18 -3.64 11.81
C ILE A 48 -7.95 -2.14 11.62
N THR A 49 -9.02 -1.36 11.52
CA THR A 49 -8.92 0.10 11.52
C THR A 49 -8.75 0.61 12.95
N VAL A 50 -7.68 1.37 13.20
CA VAL A 50 -7.40 2.01 14.50
C VAL A 50 -8.25 3.27 14.63
N SER A 51 -8.70 3.59 15.86
CA SER A 51 -9.52 4.79 16.10
C SER A 51 -8.82 6.08 15.63
N ALA A 52 -9.59 7.04 15.13
CA ALA A 52 -9.12 8.39 14.81
C ALA A 52 -8.67 9.17 16.05
N ASP A 53 -9.10 8.75 17.25
CA ASP A 53 -8.63 9.31 18.53
C ASP A 53 -7.20 8.85 18.88
N ASP A 54 -6.68 7.82 18.21
CA ASP A 54 -5.30 7.39 18.36
C ASP A 54 -4.35 8.44 17.74
N PRO A 55 -3.32 8.91 18.44
CA PRO A 55 -2.42 9.95 17.92
C PRO A 55 -1.77 9.60 16.59
N SER A 56 -1.48 8.31 16.33
CA SER A 56 -0.83 7.87 15.09
C SER A 56 -1.80 7.88 13.90
N THR A 57 -3.07 7.55 14.13
CA THR A 57 -4.14 7.69 13.14
C THR A 57 -4.46 9.16 12.90
N ARG A 58 -4.59 9.96 13.97
CA ARG A 58 -4.90 11.39 13.89
C ARG A 58 -3.84 12.15 13.11
N ALA A 59 -2.56 11.88 13.37
CA ALA A 59 -1.44 12.52 12.67
C ALA A 59 -1.47 12.23 11.17
N GLU A 60 -1.80 11.01 10.76
CA GLU A 60 -1.90 10.66 9.34
C GLU A 60 -3.14 11.28 8.68
N LEU A 61 -4.29 11.23 9.34
CA LEU A 61 -5.54 11.79 8.80
C LEU A 61 -5.49 13.32 8.65
N LEU A 62 -4.93 14.03 9.65
CA LEU A 62 -4.88 15.50 9.64
C LEU A 62 -3.76 16.05 8.75
N ASN A 63 -2.55 15.46 8.82
CA ASN A 63 -1.40 16.05 8.13
C ASN A 63 -1.15 15.44 6.76
N ASN A 64 -1.95 14.45 6.32
CA ASN A 64 -1.64 13.59 5.17
C ASN A 64 -0.18 13.06 5.21
N ALA A 65 0.37 12.97 6.42
CA ALA A 65 1.74 12.60 6.68
C ALA A 65 1.82 11.09 6.84
N SER A 66 3.02 10.51 6.66
CA SER A 66 3.22 9.12 7.09
C SER A 66 2.87 9.04 8.57
N SER A 67 1.92 8.18 8.94
CA SER A 67 1.89 7.72 10.32
C SER A 67 3.25 7.06 10.59
N ILE A 68 3.87 7.38 11.72
CA ILE A 68 5.10 6.69 12.11
C ILE A 68 4.81 5.21 12.39
N LEU A 69 3.54 4.86 12.68
CA LEU A 69 3.18 3.54 13.22
C LEU A 69 2.14 2.76 12.40
N LEU A 70 1.61 3.32 11.30
CA LEU A 70 0.60 2.65 10.46
C LEU A 70 0.98 2.70 8.96
N PRO A 71 0.77 1.61 8.21
CA PRO A 71 0.23 0.32 8.64
C PRO A 71 1.17 -0.44 9.58
N CYS A 72 0.61 -1.23 10.51
CA CYS A 72 1.38 -2.13 11.37
C CYS A 72 0.97 -3.59 11.15
N LEU A 73 1.91 -4.43 10.77
CA LEU A 73 1.73 -5.87 10.65
C LEU A 73 2.14 -6.56 11.96
N GLU A 74 1.21 -7.31 12.54
CA GLU A 74 1.44 -8.26 13.62
C GLU A 74 1.38 -9.69 13.07
N HIS A 75 2.51 -10.41 13.05
CA HIS A 75 2.58 -11.79 12.54
C HIS A 75 3.72 -12.57 13.21
N GLU A 76 3.41 -13.77 13.73
CA GLU A 76 4.40 -14.68 14.36
C GLU A 76 5.31 -14.00 15.41
N GLY A 77 4.77 -13.03 16.17
CA GLY A 77 5.51 -12.28 17.19
C GLY A 77 6.29 -11.07 16.68
N ALA A 78 6.31 -10.80 15.38
CA ALA A 78 6.80 -9.55 14.81
C ALA A 78 5.71 -8.48 14.85
N GLU A 79 6.12 -7.24 15.13
CA GLU A 79 5.31 -6.02 15.04
C GLU A 79 6.07 -5.03 14.15
N LEU A 80 5.56 -4.75 12.95
CA LEU A 80 6.28 -4.04 11.89
C LEU A 80 5.43 -2.89 11.34
N TRP A 81 5.85 -1.65 11.55
CA TRP A 81 5.12 -0.44 11.14
C TRP A 81 5.65 0.24 9.87
N ASP A 82 6.68 -0.33 9.25
CA ASP A 82 7.32 0.22 8.06
C ASP A 82 7.00 -0.67 6.84
N THR A 83 6.50 -0.06 5.76
CA THR A 83 6.08 -0.81 4.56
C THR A 83 7.21 -1.56 3.87
N ILE A 84 8.45 -1.05 3.90
CA ILE A 84 9.62 -1.76 3.36
C ILE A 84 10.02 -2.90 4.31
N ALA A 85 10.00 -2.68 5.63
CA ALA A 85 10.26 -3.73 6.60
C ALA A 85 9.21 -4.86 6.52
N ILE A 86 7.93 -4.53 6.36
CA ILE A 86 6.85 -5.48 6.11
C ILE A 86 7.13 -6.28 4.83
N ALA A 87 7.53 -5.61 3.74
CA ALA A 87 7.83 -6.28 2.48
C ALA A 87 9.02 -7.25 2.58
N GLU A 88 10.13 -6.84 3.21
CA GLU A 88 11.29 -7.71 3.37
C GLU A 88 10.98 -8.89 4.31
N TYR A 89 10.33 -8.65 5.45
CA TYR A 89 9.89 -9.70 6.36
C TYR A 89 9.01 -10.75 5.66
N LEU A 90 8.02 -10.29 4.89
CA LEU A 90 7.13 -11.20 4.16
C LEU A 90 7.85 -11.90 3.01
N ASN A 91 8.78 -11.25 2.32
CA ASN A 91 9.57 -11.90 1.27
C ASN A 91 10.52 -12.97 1.84
N GLU A 92 11.08 -12.77 3.04
CA GLU A 92 11.86 -13.79 3.75
C GLU A 92 10.97 -14.95 4.23
N ARG A 93 9.78 -14.63 4.74
CA ARG A 93 8.87 -15.61 5.33
C ARG A 93 8.07 -16.41 4.29
N PHE A 94 7.80 -15.82 3.13
CA PHE A 94 7.01 -16.38 2.04
C PHE A 94 7.76 -16.25 0.70
N PRO A 95 8.96 -16.84 0.55
CA PRO A 95 9.78 -16.68 -0.66
C PRO A 95 9.10 -17.20 -1.93
N ASP A 96 8.22 -18.20 -1.80
CA ASP A 96 7.47 -18.78 -2.92
C ASP A 96 6.41 -17.83 -3.50
N SER A 97 6.03 -16.76 -2.76
CA SER A 97 5.14 -15.70 -3.26
C SER A 97 5.74 -14.96 -4.45
N ARG A 98 7.08 -14.89 -4.53
CA ARG A 98 7.83 -14.19 -5.59
C ARG A 98 7.36 -12.74 -5.76
N MET A 99 7.00 -12.09 -4.65
CA MET A 99 6.60 -10.68 -4.59
C MET A 99 7.75 -9.71 -4.92
N MET A 100 8.98 -10.20 -4.92
CA MET A 100 10.14 -9.55 -5.49
C MET A 100 10.62 -10.32 -6.73
N PRO A 101 11.21 -9.65 -7.74
CA PRO A 101 11.75 -10.33 -8.92
C PRO A 101 12.79 -11.42 -8.56
N GLU A 102 12.86 -12.49 -9.35
CA GLU A 102 13.84 -13.57 -9.15
C GLU A 102 15.25 -13.17 -9.60
N ASP A 103 15.35 -12.44 -10.72
CA ASP A 103 16.62 -11.90 -11.20
C ASP A 103 17.20 -10.91 -10.18
N ARG A 104 18.51 -11.01 -9.96
CA ARG A 104 19.22 -10.23 -8.95
C ARG A 104 19.18 -8.73 -9.24
N ILE A 105 19.32 -8.34 -10.51
CA ILE A 105 19.37 -6.93 -10.92
C ILE A 105 17.97 -6.32 -10.88
N ALA A 106 16.98 -7.02 -11.44
CA ALA A 106 15.58 -6.63 -11.35
C ALA A 106 15.13 -6.48 -9.88
N ARG A 107 15.53 -7.40 -9.00
CA ARG A 107 15.22 -7.33 -7.58
C ARG A 107 15.88 -6.13 -6.89
N ALA A 108 17.14 -5.83 -7.23
CA ALA A 108 17.81 -4.64 -6.72
C ALA A 108 17.13 -3.35 -7.19
N ARG A 109 16.69 -3.30 -8.45
CA ARG A 109 15.92 -2.18 -9.01
C ARG A 109 14.55 -2.03 -8.34
N CYS A 110 13.85 -3.15 -8.10
CA CYS A 110 12.58 -3.17 -7.38
C CYS A 110 12.72 -2.53 -6.00
N ARG A 111 13.73 -2.94 -5.22
CA ARG A 111 14.02 -2.32 -3.91
C ARG A 111 14.34 -0.84 -4.01
N ALA A 112 15.15 -0.44 -4.99
CA ALA A 112 15.56 0.95 -5.16
C ALA A 112 14.36 1.87 -5.41
N ILE A 113 13.46 1.48 -6.33
CA ILE A 113 12.28 2.31 -6.64
C ILE A 113 11.22 2.27 -5.54
N SER A 114 11.06 1.13 -4.86
CA SER A 114 10.22 1.05 -3.67
C SER A 114 10.75 1.98 -2.56
N GLY A 115 12.07 2.02 -2.35
CA GLY A 115 12.72 2.93 -1.42
C GLY A 115 12.58 4.41 -1.82
N GLU A 116 12.69 4.73 -3.12
CA GLU A 116 12.45 6.08 -3.63
C GLU A 116 11.01 6.54 -3.37
N MET A 117 10.01 5.67 -3.59
CA MET A 117 8.61 5.95 -3.25
C MET A 117 8.39 6.06 -1.73
N HIS A 118 9.08 5.25 -0.95
CA HIS A 118 8.97 5.26 0.51
C HIS A 118 9.54 6.57 1.11
N ALA A 119 10.74 6.98 0.69
CA ALA A 119 11.46 8.12 1.28
C ALA A 119 11.24 9.45 0.55
N GLY A 120 10.65 9.45 -0.65
CA GLY A 120 10.60 10.61 -1.54
C GLY A 120 9.20 11.11 -1.91
N PHE A 121 9.13 11.90 -2.99
CA PHE A 121 7.89 12.44 -3.57
C PHE A 121 7.00 13.20 -2.57
N HIS A 122 7.61 14.03 -1.73
CA HIS A 122 6.89 14.81 -0.71
C HIS A 122 5.95 15.83 -1.35
N ALA A 123 6.36 16.51 -2.43
CA ALA A 123 5.55 17.53 -3.06
C ALA A 123 4.28 16.93 -3.67
N LEU A 124 4.39 15.77 -4.34
CA LEU A 124 3.24 15.00 -4.80
C LEU A 124 2.30 14.66 -3.64
N ARG A 125 2.82 14.08 -2.55
CA ARG A 125 1.99 13.61 -1.43
C ARG A 125 1.26 14.76 -0.72
N SER A 126 1.90 15.91 -0.57
CA SER A 126 1.30 17.10 0.04
C SER A 126 0.32 17.82 -0.88
N SER A 127 0.59 17.88 -2.18
CA SER A 127 -0.28 18.59 -3.13
C SER A 127 -1.48 17.75 -3.58
N LEU A 128 -1.32 16.43 -3.70
CA LEU A 128 -2.37 15.50 -4.12
C LEU A 128 -2.62 14.50 -2.98
N PRO A 129 -3.29 14.90 -1.89
CA PRO A 129 -3.57 14.01 -0.78
C PRO A 129 -4.41 12.80 -1.21
N PHE A 130 -4.30 11.69 -0.48
CA PHE A 130 -4.97 10.46 -0.87
C PHE A 130 -6.44 10.48 -0.40
N ASN A 131 -7.38 10.39 -1.34
CA ASN A 131 -8.80 10.26 -1.04
C ASN A 131 -9.49 9.46 -2.15
N LEU A 132 -9.80 8.19 -1.87
CA LEU A 132 -10.38 7.27 -2.84
C LEU A 132 -11.80 7.64 -3.30
N ARG A 133 -12.58 8.29 -2.43
CA ARG A 133 -13.97 8.67 -2.73
C ARG A 133 -14.08 10.04 -3.42
N ALA A 134 -12.98 10.79 -3.53
CA ALA A 134 -12.98 12.11 -4.16
C ALA A 134 -12.78 12.03 -5.68
N THR A 135 -13.31 13.03 -6.39
CA THR A 135 -13.00 13.30 -7.80
C THR A 135 -12.91 14.80 -8.00
N ILE A 136 -11.76 15.29 -8.48
CA ILE A 136 -11.40 16.70 -8.58
C ILE A 136 -10.92 16.97 -10.01
N PRO A 137 -11.85 17.10 -10.99
CA PRO A 137 -11.53 17.03 -12.42
C PRO A 137 -10.75 18.22 -13.01
N ASN A 138 -10.52 19.28 -12.24
CA ASN A 138 -9.81 20.51 -12.67
C ASN A 138 -8.72 20.93 -11.67
N PHE A 139 -8.04 19.96 -11.06
CA PHE A 139 -6.98 20.26 -10.10
C PHE A 139 -5.71 20.77 -10.80
N THR A 140 -5.21 21.94 -10.39
CA THR A 140 -3.95 22.47 -10.90
C THR A 140 -2.77 21.82 -10.18
N VAL A 141 -1.97 21.04 -10.92
CA VAL A 141 -0.72 20.48 -10.40
C VAL A 141 0.41 21.50 -10.56
N TRP A 142 0.90 22.02 -9.43
CA TRP A 142 2.00 22.99 -9.39
C TRP A 142 3.37 22.34 -9.65
N SER A 143 4.37 23.18 -9.96
CA SER A 143 5.68 22.75 -10.51
C SER A 143 6.40 21.66 -9.71
N ALA A 144 6.41 21.74 -8.37
CA ALA A 144 7.08 20.74 -7.53
C ALA A 144 6.42 19.35 -7.62
N ALA A 145 5.09 19.29 -7.46
CA ALA A 145 4.34 18.05 -7.60
C ALA A 145 4.37 17.50 -9.04
N ARG A 146 4.45 18.39 -10.03
CA ARG A 146 4.64 18.02 -11.44
C ARG A 146 5.99 17.36 -11.67
N GLY A 147 7.08 17.89 -11.11
CA GLY A 147 8.41 17.27 -11.19
C GLY A 147 8.44 15.88 -10.58
N ASP A 148 7.79 15.70 -9.41
CA ASP A 148 7.62 14.38 -8.79
C ASP A 148 6.89 13.40 -9.72
N LEU A 149 5.76 13.82 -10.31
CA LEU A 149 5.00 12.99 -11.26
C LEU A 149 5.82 12.63 -12.50
N GLU A 150 6.53 13.59 -13.10
CA GLU A 150 7.38 13.36 -14.28
C GLU A 150 8.49 12.34 -13.98
N ARG A 151 9.08 12.38 -12.77
CA ARG A 151 10.06 11.38 -12.30
C ARG A 151 9.42 9.99 -12.19
N ILE A 152 8.23 9.89 -11.59
CA ILE A 152 7.51 8.62 -11.43
C ILE A 152 7.14 8.03 -12.80
N PHE A 153 6.60 8.85 -13.70
CA PHE A 153 6.17 8.38 -15.02
C PHE A 153 7.36 7.93 -15.87
N THR A 154 8.50 8.59 -15.74
CA THR A 154 9.76 8.15 -16.38
C THR A 154 10.18 6.79 -15.85
N LEU A 155 10.17 6.64 -14.53
CA LEU A 155 10.50 5.38 -13.87
C LEU A 155 9.56 4.24 -14.32
N TRP A 156 8.25 4.48 -14.41
CA TRP A 156 7.31 3.48 -14.92
C TRP A 156 7.62 3.08 -16.36
N ARG A 157 7.86 4.04 -17.25
CA ARG A 157 8.24 3.76 -18.64
C ARG A 157 9.52 2.94 -18.73
N ASP A 158 10.55 3.34 -17.99
CA ASP A 158 11.84 2.63 -17.98
C ASP A 158 11.66 1.18 -17.54
N CYS A 159 10.88 0.96 -16.47
CA CYS A 159 10.63 -0.38 -15.96
C CYS A 159 9.84 -1.25 -16.95
N LEU A 160 8.77 -0.70 -17.52
CA LEU A 160 7.92 -1.41 -18.49
C LEU A 160 8.69 -1.71 -19.78
N ALA A 161 9.59 -0.82 -20.22
CA ALA A 161 10.45 -1.04 -21.37
C ALA A 161 11.53 -2.12 -21.10
N GLU A 162 12.12 -2.13 -19.90
CA GLU A 162 13.19 -3.06 -19.53
C GLU A 162 12.66 -4.47 -19.25
N TRP A 163 11.53 -4.60 -18.56
CA TRP A 163 10.98 -5.90 -18.11
C TRP A 163 9.69 -6.34 -18.82
N GLY A 164 9.21 -5.56 -19.78
CA GLY A 164 8.16 -5.96 -20.74
C GLY A 164 6.71 -5.88 -20.24
N GLY A 165 6.47 -5.53 -18.97
CA GLY A 165 5.12 -5.38 -18.43
C GLY A 165 4.31 -6.69 -18.28
N PRO A 166 3.02 -6.60 -17.93
CA PRO A 166 2.25 -5.37 -17.71
C PRO A 166 2.51 -4.71 -16.34
N TRP A 167 3.18 -5.40 -15.43
CA TRP A 167 3.64 -4.88 -14.14
C TRP A 167 5.06 -4.32 -14.27
N LEU A 168 5.49 -3.50 -13.32
CA LEU A 168 6.79 -2.82 -13.40
C LEU A 168 7.97 -3.79 -13.61
N PHE A 169 7.90 -5.00 -13.06
CA PHE A 169 8.93 -6.03 -13.25
C PHE A 169 8.45 -7.28 -14.01
N GLY A 170 7.54 -7.08 -14.97
CA GLY A 170 7.14 -8.09 -15.94
C GLY A 170 5.74 -8.67 -15.70
N ALA A 171 5.60 -10.00 -15.85
CA ALA A 171 4.29 -10.64 -15.97
C ALA A 171 3.47 -10.71 -14.66
N ARG A 172 4.08 -10.46 -13.49
CA ARG A 172 3.43 -10.57 -12.18
C ARG A 172 3.63 -9.30 -11.35
N PRO A 173 2.66 -8.95 -10.48
CA PRO A 173 2.82 -7.81 -9.60
C PRO A 173 3.95 -8.06 -8.59
N SER A 174 4.60 -6.97 -8.21
CA SER A 174 5.71 -6.93 -7.26
C SER A 174 5.46 -5.90 -6.16
N VAL A 175 6.35 -5.87 -5.17
CA VAL A 175 6.32 -4.83 -4.12
C VAL A 175 6.38 -3.42 -4.71
N ALA A 176 7.07 -3.20 -5.82
CA ALA A 176 7.07 -1.89 -6.47
C ALA A 176 5.66 -1.48 -6.93
N ASP A 177 4.91 -2.40 -7.53
CA ASP A 177 3.55 -2.14 -7.99
C ASP A 177 2.64 -1.76 -6.80
N ALA A 178 2.77 -2.47 -5.67
CA ALA A 178 2.08 -2.12 -4.43
C ALA A 178 2.44 -0.72 -3.91
N MET A 179 3.73 -0.34 -3.98
CA MET A 179 4.20 0.98 -3.53
C MET A 179 3.66 2.13 -4.40
N TYR A 180 3.53 1.89 -5.71
CA TYR A 180 3.10 2.88 -6.71
C TYR A 180 1.58 2.87 -7.00
N ALA A 181 0.83 1.85 -6.58
CA ALA A 181 -0.62 1.79 -6.75
C ALA A 181 -1.37 3.04 -6.22
N PRO A 182 -1.00 3.63 -5.06
CA PRO A 182 -1.63 4.87 -4.62
C PRO A 182 -1.39 6.09 -5.53
N VAL A 183 -0.35 6.07 -6.38
CA VAL A 183 -0.09 7.15 -7.34
C VAL A 183 -1.04 7.05 -8.52
N VAL A 184 -1.34 5.84 -9.00
CA VAL A 184 -2.38 5.60 -10.01
C VAL A 184 -3.73 6.14 -9.53
N LEU A 185 -4.10 5.84 -8.28
CA LEU A 185 -5.36 6.31 -7.71
C LEU A 185 -5.39 7.83 -7.55
N ARG A 186 -4.29 8.48 -7.13
CA ARG A 186 -4.18 9.95 -7.16
C ARG A 186 -4.36 10.50 -8.58
N ALA A 187 -3.78 9.87 -9.59
CA ALA A 187 -3.95 10.32 -10.96
C ALA A 187 -5.43 10.31 -11.39
N ARG A 188 -6.22 9.34 -10.93
CA ARG A 188 -7.68 9.32 -11.14
C ARG A 188 -8.41 10.40 -10.34
N THR A 189 -8.15 10.49 -9.03
CA THR A 189 -8.79 11.47 -8.15
C THR A 189 -8.59 12.90 -8.66
N TYR A 190 -7.39 13.23 -9.12
CA TYR A 190 -7.02 14.60 -9.54
C TYR A 190 -7.02 14.80 -11.05
N ASN A 191 -7.49 13.81 -11.82
CA ASN A 191 -7.52 13.85 -13.29
C ASN A 191 -6.15 14.23 -13.91
N VAL A 192 -5.07 13.65 -13.37
CA VAL A 192 -3.71 13.86 -13.88
C VAL A 192 -3.58 13.16 -15.24
N ALA A 193 -3.12 13.90 -16.24
CA ALA A 193 -2.88 13.35 -17.58
C ALA A 193 -1.76 12.30 -17.56
N LEU A 194 -2.03 11.13 -18.14
CA LEU A 194 -1.07 10.06 -18.35
C LEU A 194 -0.82 9.86 -19.85
N ASP A 195 0.42 9.56 -20.24
CA ASP A 195 0.70 9.08 -21.59
C ASP A 195 0.21 7.63 -21.77
N GLU A 196 0.27 7.13 -23.02
CA GLU A 196 -0.25 5.79 -23.35
C GLU A 196 0.37 4.66 -22.51
N THR A 197 1.67 4.74 -22.21
CA THR A 197 2.39 3.70 -21.46
C THR A 197 2.00 3.73 -19.98
N CYS A 198 2.00 4.92 -19.38
CA CYS A 198 1.58 5.09 -17.99
C CYS A 198 0.09 4.77 -17.80
N GLU A 199 -0.75 5.09 -18.78
CA GLU A 199 -2.17 4.77 -18.77
C GLU A 199 -2.43 3.26 -18.89
N ALA A 200 -1.64 2.53 -19.69
CA ALA A 200 -1.71 1.07 -19.74
C ALA A 200 -1.33 0.40 -18.40
N TYR A 201 -0.31 0.91 -17.73
CA TYR A 201 0.06 0.47 -16.39
C TYR A 201 -1.01 0.82 -15.36
N ALA A 202 -1.57 2.03 -15.41
CA ALA A 202 -2.66 2.45 -14.55
C ALA A 202 -3.86 1.49 -14.65
N ARG A 203 -4.27 1.13 -15.88
CA ARG A 203 -5.32 0.12 -16.10
C ARG A 203 -4.97 -1.25 -15.52
N THR A 204 -3.71 -1.66 -15.56
CA THR A 204 -3.24 -2.92 -14.97
C THR A 204 -3.41 -2.90 -13.45
N ILE A 205 -3.02 -1.80 -12.80
CA ILE A 205 -3.18 -1.57 -11.36
C ILE A 205 -4.67 -1.56 -10.99
N GLU A 206 -5.51 -0.83 -11.72
CA GLU A 206 -6.96 -0.74 -11.47
C GLU A 206 -7.69 -2.08 -11.65
N ALA A 207 -7.16 -2.96 -12.51
CA ALA A 207 -7.68 -4.31 -12.70
C ALA A 207 -7.24 -5.29 -11.60
N TRP A 208 -6.31 -4.91 -10.71
CA TRP A 208 -5.80 -5.78 -9.64
C TRP A 208 -6.93 -6.16 -8.67
N PRO A 209 -7.30 -7.45 -8.53
CA PRO A 209 -8.38 -7.87 -7.63
C PRO A 209 -8.23 -7.40 -6.18
N ASP A 210 -7.01 -7.46 -5.62
CA ASP A 210 -6.76 -6.99 -4.24
C ASP A 210 -6.96 -5.48 -4.09
N LEU A 211 -6.58 -4.68 -5.10
CA LEU A 211 -6.86 -3.24 -5.09
C LEU A 211 -8.37 -2.97 -5.15
N ARG A 212 -9.10 -3.71 -5.96
CA ARG A 212 -10.56 -3.56 -6.07
C ARG A 212 -11.25 -3.90 -4.75
N GLU A 213 -10.83 -4.96 -4.06
CA GLU A 213 -11.32 -5.27 -2.72
C GLU A 213 -11.11 -4.10 -1.75
N TRP A 214 -9.93 -3.47 -1.80
CA TRP A 214 -9.65 -2.31 -0.97
C TRP A 214 -10.56 -1.13 -1.30
N ILE A 215 -10.75 -0.81 -2.59
CA ILE A 215 -11.62 0.27 -3.05
C ILE A 215 -13.06 0.03 -2.59
N ASP A 216 -13.59 -1.17 -2.80
CA ASP A 216 -14.94 -1.54 -2.38
C ASP A 216 -15.12 -1.36 -0.86
N ALA A 217 -14.14 -1.82 -0.07
CA ALA A 217 -14.16 -1.64 1.37
C ALA A 217 -14.01 -0.17 1.81
N ALA A 218 -13.28 0.66 1.05
CA ALA A 218 -13.16 2.10 1.31
C ALA A 218 -14.48 2.84 1.08
N THR A 219 -15.28 2.44 0.08
CA THR A 219 -16.59 3.06 -0.18
C THR A 219 -17.61 2.82 0.93
N GLN A 220 -17.44 1.75 1.70
CA GLN A 220 -18.31 1.37 2.82
C GLN A 220 -17.78 1.90 4.16
N GLU A 221 -16.60 2.51 4.19
CA GLU A 221 -15.99 3.05 5.40
C GLU A 221 -16.79 4.27 5.89
N PRO A 222 -17.23 4.29 7.16
CA PRO A 222 -17.88 5.45 7.74
C PRO A 222 -16.94 6.67 7.71
N GLU A 223 -17.52 7.86 7.52
CA GLU A 223 -16.73 9.09 7.60
C GLU A 223 -16.10 9.20 9.00
N PRO A 224 -14.78 9.45 9.10
CA PRO A 224 -14.17 9.65 10.41
C PRO A 224 -14.83 10.86 11.06
N ARG A 225 -15.24 10.72 12.33
CA ARG A 225 -15.74 11.84 13.14
C ARG A 225 -14.58 12.73 13.55
N ILE A 226 -13.96 13.41 12.59
CA ILE A 226 -13.10 14.56 12.85
C ILE A 226 -14.08 15.72 12.90
N THR A 227 -14.40 16.21 14.10
CA THR A 227 -15.38 17.29 14.26
C THR A 227 -14.98 18.50 13.40
N GLU A 228 -15.92 19.01 12.60
CA GLU A 228 -15.77 20.15 11.67
C GLU A 228 -15.19 21.42 12.32
N LEU A 229 -15.18 21.52 13.66
CA LEU A 229 -14.58 22.63 14.42
C LEU A 229 -13.05 22.67 14.45
N GLU A 230 -12.34 21.63 13.98
CA GLU A 230 -10.86 21.59 13.98
C GLU A 230 -10.23 21.87 12.60
N LEU A 231 -11.02 21.85 11.51
CA LEU A 231 -10.54 22.14 10.15
C LEU A 231 -10.42 23.64 9.85
N ASP A 232 -11.11 24.49 10.63
CA ASP A 232 -11.11 25.95 10.48
C ASP A 232 -10.02 26.65 11.34
N ALA A 233 -9.21 25.89 12.10
CA ALA A 233 -8.27 26.47 13.07
C ALA A 233 -6.87 26.77 12.50
N GLU A 234 -6.52 26.32 11.29
CA GLU A 234 -5.18 26.56 10.71
C GLU A 234 -5.22 26.85 9.20
N PHE A 235 -5.96 27.91 8.81
CA PHE A 235 -5.73 28.64 7.56
C PHE A 235 -5.54 30.14 7.83
#